data_AF-A0A3D0X0C1-F1
#
_entry.id   AF-A0A3D0X0C1-F1
#
_cell.length_a   1.000
_cell.length_b   1.000
_cell.length_c   1.000
_cell.angle_alpha   90.00
_cell.angle_beta   90.00
_cell.angle_gamma   90.00
#
_symmetry.space_group_name_H-M   'P 1'
#
loop_
_entity.id
_entity.type
_entity.pdbx_description
1 polymer ?
#
loop_
_entity_poly.entity_id
_entity_poly.type
_entity_poly.pdbx_seq_one_letter_code
_entity_poly.pdbx_strand_id
1 'polypeptide(L)' 'IISGPDVVSRGFVYVRESEPLMDDARKVVTNVLEKCADNDIHEWGALKTKIKEELSRFLYDRTRRSPMVLPILMEV' A
#
# COMPACT_ATOMS: atom_id res chain seq x y z
N ILE A 1 -1.64 14.61 -3.65
CA ILE A 1 -1.36 13.96 -2.35
C ILE A 1 -0.91 15.06 -1.39
N ILE A 2 -1.68 15.33 -0.32
CA ILE A 2 -1.35 16.39 0.66
C ILE A 2 -0.41 15.85 1.75
N SER A 3 -0.49 14.56 2.05
CA SER A 3 0.47 13.81 2.87
C SER A 3 0.62 12.41 2.29
N GLY A 4 1.86 11.88 2.27
CA GLY A 4 2.18 10.57 1.69
C GLY A 4 1.47 9.40 2.38
N PRO A 5 1.44 8.21 1.75
CA PRO A 5 0.82 7.04 2.35
C PRO A 5 1.58 6.60 3.60
N ASP A 6 0.87 6.51 4.72
CA ASP A 6 1.40 5.90 5.94
C ASP A 6 1.02 4.42 5.99
N VAL A 7 2.00 3.58 6.34
CA VAL A 7 1.85 2.12 6.35
C VAL A 7 2.19 1.62 7.74
N VAL A 8 1.20 0.98 8.37
CA VAL A 8 1.33 0.40 9.71
C VAL A 8 1.12 -1.10 9.63
N SER A 9 2.06 -1.87 10.17
CA SER A 9 1.95 -3.32 10.31
C SER A 9 1.51 -3.69 11.73
N ARG A 10 0.53 -4.59 11.86
CA ARG A 10 0.12 -5.19 13.13
C ARG A 10 0.14 -6.72 13.02
N GLY A 11 0.96 -7.39 13.83
CA GLY A 11 1.03 -8.86 13.88
C GLY A 11 1.64 -9.54 12.64
N PHE A 12 2.17 -8.78 11.68
CA PHE A 12 2.73 -9.31 10.44
C PHE A 12 4.27 -9.27 10.43
N VAL A 13 4.84 -8.08 10.62
CA VAL A 13 6.28 -7.85 10.72
C VAL A 13 6.64 -6.95 11.91
N TYR A 14 7.77 -7.23 12.55
CA TYR A 14 8.36 -6.37 13.58
C TYR A 14 9.04 -5.18 12.91
N VAL A 15 8.45 -3.99 13.03
CA VAL A 15 8.79 -2.80 12.22
C VAL A 15 10.28 -2.42 12.29
N ARG A 16 10.96 -2.65 13.42
CA ARG A 16 12.39 -2.34 13.56
C ARG A 16 13.33 -3.21 12.70
N GLU A 17 12.95 -4.44 12.40
CA GLU A 17 13.74 -5.34 11.55
C GLU A 17 13.28 -5.32 10.09
N SER A 18 12.12 -4.71 9.83
CA SER A 18 11.46 -4.70 8.52
C SER A 18 11.29 -3.30 7.95
N GLU A 19 12.05 -2.32 8.45
CA GLU A 19 12.03 -0.93 7.97
C GLU A 19 12.19 -0.85 6.43
N PRO A 20 13.13 -1.59 5.79
CA PRO A 20 13.24 -1.59 4.34
C PRO A 20 12.00 -2.15 3.62
N LEU A 21 11.36 -3.17 4.19
CA LEU A 21 10.13 -3.75 3.62
C LEU A 21 8.97 -2.74 3.69
N MET A 22 8.89 -2.00 4.81
CA MET A 22 7.86 -0.98 5.01
C MET A 22 8.06 0.21 4.07
N ASP A 23 9.30 0.63 3.84
CA ASP A 23 9.61 1.71 2.89
C ASP A 23 9.30 1.31 1.45
N ASP A 24 9.64 0.08 1.07
CA ASP A 24 9.27 -0.43 -0.26
C ASP A 24 7.75 -0.58 -0.40
N ALA A 25 7.04 -0.97 0.66
CA ALA A 25 5.58 -0.97 0.68
C ALA A 25 5.00 0.44 0.43
N ARG A 26 5.54 1.48 1.07
CA ARG A 26 5.13 2.88 0.82
C ARG A 26 5.36 3.28 -0.64
N LYS A 27 6.50 2.89 -1.23
CA LYS A 27 6.80 3.15 -2.65
C LYS A 27 5.80 2.44 -3.57
N VAL A 28 5.46 1.19 -3.29
CA VAL A 28 4.43 0.44 -4.05
C VAL A 28 3.11 1.19 -4.03
N VAL A 29 2.63 1.62 -2.85
CA VAL A 29 1.37 2.37 -2.74
C VAL A 29 1.43 3.70 -3.50
N THR A 30 2.54 4.42 -3.39
CA THR A 30 2.75 5.70 -4.10
C THR A 30 2.70 5.50 -5.62
N ASN A 31 3.42 4.51 -6.14
CA ASN A 31 3.41 4.18 -7.57
C ASN A 31 2.01 3.77 -8.06
N VAL A 32 1.23 3.07 -7.23
CA VAL A 32 -0.15 2.70 -7.58
C VAL A 32 -1.03 3.94 -7.66
N LEU A 33 -0.91 4.86 -6.72
CA LEU A 33 -1.66 6.12 -6.72
C LEU A 33 -1.31 6.99 -7.92
N GLU A 34 -0.02 7.13 -8.24
CA GLU A 34 0.46 7.87 -9.42
C GLU A 34 -0.09 7.25 -10.71
N LYS A 35 0.04 5.93 -10.88
CA LYS A 35 -0.55 5.23 -12.04
C LYS A 35 -2.06 5.42 -12.12
N CYS A 36 -2.77 5.45 -11.01
CA CYS A 36 -4.22 5.66 -11.04
C CYS A 36 -4.55 7.09 -11.44
N ALA A 37 -3.82 8.08 -10.95
CA ALA A 37 -3.95 9.47 -11.35
C ALA A 37 -3.68 9.66 -12.86
N ASP A 38 -2.60 9.06 -13.37
CA ASP A 38 -2.24 9.12 -14.81
C ASP A 38 -3.30 8.46 -15.72
N ASN A 39 -4.09 7.53 -15.19
CA ASN A 39 -5.17 6.85 -15.91
C ASN A 39 -6.57 7.43 -15.61
N ASP A 40 -6.65 8.63 -15.01
CA ASP A 40 -7.89 9.30 -14.63
C ASP A 40 -8.81 8.49 -13.68
N ILE A 41 -8.23 7.57 -12.91
CA ILE A 41 -8.97 6.74 -11.93
C ILE A 41 -9.07 7.49 -10.61
N HIS A 42 -10.25 8.05 -10.34
CA HIS A 42 -10.52 8.85 -9.14
C HIS A 42 -11.50 8.18 -8.15
N GLU A 43 -12.17 7.11 -8.56
CA GLU A 43 -13.11 6.40 -7.69
C GLU A 43 -12.40 5.71 -6.52
N TRP A 44 -12.83 6.03 -5.30
CA TRP A 44 -12.24 5.49 -4.08
C TRP A 44 -12.28 3.96 -4.00
N GLY A 45 -13.33 3.33 -4.54
CA GLY A 45 -13.46 1.88 -4.58
C GLY A 45 -12.37 1.23 -5.46
N ALA A 46 -12.12 1.81 -6.63
CA ALA A 46 -11.08 1.36 -7.54
C ALA A 46 -9.68 1.55 -6.95
N LEU A 47 -9.42 2.72 -6.33
CA LEU A 47 -8.15 3.02 -5.67
C LEU A 47 -7.85 2.03 -4.54
N LYS A 48 -8.82 1.81 -3.63
CA LYS A 48 -8.67 0.86 -2.51
C LYS A 48 -8.40 -0.56 -3.02
N THR A 49 -9.10 -0.99 -4.06
CA THR A 49 -8.91 -2.31 -4.67
C THR A 49 -7.50 -2.46 -5.24
N LYS A 50 -7.06 -1.51 -6.07
CA LYS A 50 -5.72 -1.54 -6.67
C LYS A 50 -4.60 -1.51 -5.63
N ILE A 51 -4.72 -0.65 -4.61
CA ILE A 51 -3.75 -0.59 -3.51
C ILE A 51 -3.66 -1.95 -2.80
N LYS A 52 -4.81 -2.55 -2.48
CA LYS A 52 -4.86 -3.85 -1.82
C LYS A 52 -4.19 -4.94 -2.67
N GLU A 53 -4.55 -5.05 -3.95
CA GLU A 53 -4.04 -6.09 -4.84
C GLU A 53 -2.52 -6.03 -5.03
N GLU A 54 -2.00 -4.84 -5.36
CA GLU A 54 -0.58 -4.64 -5.63
C GLU A 54 0.25 -4.80 -4.36
N LEU A 55 -0.23 -4.27 -3.23
CA LEU A 55 0.48 -4.41 -1.97
C LEU A 55 0.44 -5.86 -1.46
N SER A 56 -0.69 -6.56 -1.58
CA SER A 56 -0.78 -7.98 -1.22
C SER A 56 0.15 -8.84 -2.08
N ARG A 57 0.26 -8.58 -3.39
CA ARG A 57 1.20 -9.27 -4.28
C ARG A 57 2.65 -9.02 -3.86
N PHE A 58 3.02 -7.75 -3.66
CA PHE A 58 4.36 -7.37 -3.20
C PHE A 58 4.75 -8.08 -1.89
N LEU A 59 3.86 -8.07 -0.89
CA LEU A 59 4.12 -8.71 0.40
C LEU A 59 4.25 -10.22 0.25
N TYR A 60 3.43 -10.86 -0.57
CA TYR A 60 3.56 -12.29 -0.85
C TYR A 60 4.88 -12.64 -1.53
N ASP A 61 5.31 -11.86 -2.53
CA ASP A 61 6.55 -12.10 -3.25
C ASP A 61 7.79 -11.94 -2.37
N ARG A 62 7.75 -10.97 -1.43
CA ARG A 62 8.86 -10.69 -0.52
C ARG A 62 8.90 -11.62 0.69
N THR A 63 7.75 -11.94 1.29
CA THR A 63 7.70 -12.63 2.59
C THR A 63 7.06 -14.01 2.53
N ARG A 64 6.51 -14.42 1.38
CA ARG A 64 5.73 -15.67 1.20
C ARG A 64 4.56 -15.81 2.18
N ARG A 65 3.97 -14.68 2.57
CA ARG A 65 2.82 -14.60 3.49
C ARG A 65 1.77 -13.69 2.89
N SER A 66 0.51 -13.96 3.22
CA SER A 66 -0.64 -13.19 2.71
C SER A 66 -1.34 -12.45 3.86
N PRO A 67 -0.76 -11.34 4.36
CA PRO A 67 -1.40 -10.56 5.41
C PRO A 67 -2.65 -9.85 4.90
N MET A 68 -3.55 -9.52 5.83
CA MET A 68 -4.68 -8.66 5.53
C MET A 68 -4.21 -7.23 5.27
N VAL A 69 -4.54 -6.69 4.11
CA VAL A 69 -4.29 -5.29 3.73
C VAL A 69 -5.60 -4.51 3.77
N LEU A 70 -5.66 -3.46 4.59
CA LEU A 70 -6.83 -2.60 4.74
C LEU A 70 -6.45 -1.14 4.41
N PRO A 71 -6.72 -0.66 3.19
CA PRO A 71 -6.47 0.72 2.81
C PRO A 71 -7.53 1.67 3.37
N ILE A 72 -7.10 2.77 3.98
CA ILE A 72 -7.94 3.86 4.47
C ILE A 72 -7.61 5.11 3.67
N LEU A 73 -8.63 5.74 3.08
CA LEU A 73 -8.50 7.02 2.37
C LEU A 73 -9.21 8.09 3.22
N MET A 74 -8.52 9.21 3.45
CA MET A 74 -9.06 10.36 4.17
C MET A 74 -9.09 11.55 3.21
N GLU A 75 -10.23 12.23 3.16
CA GLU A 75 -10.37 13.52 2.48
C GLU A 75 -10.04 14.64 3.49
N VAL A 76 -9.25 15.61 3.07
CA VAL A 76 -8.81 16.76 3.87
C VAL A 76 -8.96 18.04 3.07
#